data_AF-A0A182ETW9-F1
#
_entry.id   AF-A0A182ETW9-F1
#
_cell.length_a   1.000
_cell.length_b   1.000
_cell.length_c   1.000
_cell.angle_alpha   90.00
_cell.angle_beta   90.00
_cell.angle_gamma   90.00
#
_symmetry.space_group_name_H-M   'P 1'
#
loop_
_entity.id
_entity.type
_entity.pdbx_description
1 polymer ?
#
loop_
_entity_poly.entity_id
_entity_poly.type
_entity_poly.pdbx_seq_one_letter_code
_entity_poly.pdbx_strand_id
1 'polypeptide(L)'
;MIGKVNCTAIWRASVWGQCSRTCGDGGVQMRLLRCVWRGTRKPAGRNCQSSLRPTAIRACQDASNLPACPTKLSTGGGDIIAALPNALIASKPFPIKGLENWRGWKLYDWISDSSGHFRRRF
;
A
#
# COMPACT_ATOMS: atom_id res chain seq x y z
N MET A 1 -31.73 -1.82 -40.25
CA MET A 1 -31.33 -0.68 -39.39
C MET A 1 -30.18 -1.13 -38.49
N ILE A 2 -28.96 -0.64 -38.72
CA ILE A 2 -27.83 -0.90 -37.80
C ILE A 2 -28.00 0.04 -36.61
N GLY A 3 -28.37 -0.52 -35.46
CA GLY A 3 -28.56 0.25 -34.22
C GLY A 3 -27.25 0.90 -33.80
N LYS A 4 -27.29 2.20 -33.47
CA LYS A 4 -26.16 2.91 -32.87
C LYS A 4 -25.83 2.28 -31.52
N VAL A 5 -24.73 1.52 -31.46
CA VAL A 5 -24.18 1.00 -30.21
C VAL A 5 -23.54 2.19 -29.46
N ASN A 6 -24.12 2.57 -28.33
CA ASN A 6 -23.53 3.59 -27.46
C ASN A 6 -22.34 2.99 -26.70
N CYS A 7 -21.13 3.29 -27.17
CA CYS A 7 -19.88 2.89 -26.54
C CYS A 7 -19.56 3.83 -25.36
N THR A 8 -20.22 3.61 -24.22
CA THR A 8 -19.94 4.34 -22.98
C THR A 8 -19.02 3.51 -22.08
N ALA A 9 -17.83 4.03 -21.76
CA ALA A 9 -16.89 3.38 -20.85
C ALA A 9 -17.03 3.93 -19.41
N ILE A 10 -16.94 3.05 -18.42
CA ILE A 10 -17.08 3.38 -17.00
C ILE A 10 -15.99 2.71 -16.15
N TRP A 11 -15.61 3.38 -15.06
CA TRP A 11 -14.78 2.78 -14.03
C TRP A 11 -15.60 1.81 -13.18
N ARG A 12 -15.13 0.58 -13.06
CA ARG A 12 -15.63 -0.42 -12.12
C ARG A 12 -14.57 -0.67 -11.04
N ALA A 13 -14.97 -0.47 -9.79
CA ALA A 13 -14.14 -0.74 -8.64
C ALA A 13 -14.40 -2.15 -8.11
N SER A 14 -13.34 -2.88 -7.75
CA SER A 14 -13.47 -4.12 -6.97
C SER A 14 -13.86 -3.81 -5.52
N VAL A 15 -14.12 -4.88 -4.76
CA VAL A 15 -14.12 -4.82 -3.31
C VAL A 15 -12.76 -4.31 -2.80
N TRP A 16 -12.78 -3.70 -1.62
CA TRP A 16 -11.57 -3.30 -0.90
C TRP A 16 -10.85 -4.54 -0.40
N GLY A 17 -9.52 -4.54 -0.54
CA GLY A 17 -8.66 -5.54 0.09
C GLY A 17 -8.52 -5.31 1.59
N GLN A 18 -7.79 -6.21 2.24
CA GLN A 18 -7.48 -6.12 3.66
C GLN A 18 -6.59 -4.90 3.95
N CYS A 19 -6.60 -4.49 5.23
CA CYS A 19 -5.73 -3.44 5.71
C CYS A 19 -4.27 -3.86 5.65
N SER A 20 -3.41 -2.97 5.17
CA SER A 20 -1.97 -3.21 5.11
C SER A 20 -1.31 -3.32 6.49
N ARG A 21 -1.95 -2.77 7.53
CA ARG A 21 -1.49 -2.82 8.92
C ARG A 21 -2.66 -3.11 9.84
N THR A 22 -2.35 -3.87 10.88
CA THR A 22 -3.26 -4.25 11.97
C THR A 22 -2.79 -3.67 13.30
N CYS A 23 -1.96 -2.62 13.28
CA CYS A 23 -1.42 -1.95 14.45
C CYS A 23 -1.28 -0.43 14.21
N GLY A 24 -1.18 0.36 15.28
CA GLY A 24 -0.99 1.82 15.27
C GLY A 24 -2.22 2.55 14.69
N ASP A 25 -1.98 3.66 13.97
CA ASP A 25 -3.03 4.49 13.35
C ASP A 25 -3.75 3.84 12.16
N GLY A 26 -3.66 2.52 12.04
CA GLY A 26 -4.20 1.77 10.92
C GLY A 26 -3.37 1.88 9.64
N GLY A 27 -3.66 0.96 8.73
CA GLY A 27 -3.03 0.91 7.42
C GLY A 27 -3.87 1.59 6.34
N VAL A 28 -3.57 1.22 5.11
CA VAL A 28 -4.40 1.53 3.95
C VAL A 28 -5.02 0.25 3.39
N GLN A 29 -6.18 0.40 2.75
CA GLN A 29 -6.80 -0.63 1.93
C GLN A 29 -6.70 -0.22 0.47
N MET A 30 -6.46 -1.21 -0.39
CA MET A 30 -6.35 -1.01 -1.84
C MET A 30 -7.49 -1.74 -2.55
N ARG A 31 -7.93 -1.20 -3.69
CA ARG A 31 -8.86 -1.89 -4.60
C ARG A 31 -8.41 -1.74 -6.04
N LEU A 32 -8.82 -2.69 -6.86
CA LEU A 32 -8.55 -2.65 -8.29
C LEU A 32 -9.63 -1.86 -9.01
N LEU A 33 -9.20 -1.00 -9.93
CA LEU A 33 -10.08 -0.25 -10.83
C LEU A 33 -9.92 -0.79 -12.24
N ARG A 34 -11.04 -1.13 -12.88
CA ARG A 34 -11.08 -1.61 -14.26
C ARG A 34 -11.92 -0.66 -15.10
N CYS A 35 -11.42 -0.28 -16.27
CA CYS A 35 -12.19 0.45 -17.26
C CYS A 35 -12.95 -0.55 -18.14
N VAL A 36 -14.27 -0.47 -18.16
CA VAL A 36 -15.13 -1.42 -18.91
C VAL A 36 -16.26 -0.73 -19.64
N TRP A 37 -16.80 -1.37 -20.68
CA TRP A 37 -17.99 -0.88 -21.37
C TRP A 37 -19.26 -1.08 -20.53
N ARG A 38 -20.14 -0.06 -20.50
CA ARG A 38 -21.33 0.02 -19.63
C ARG A 38 -22.35 -1.12 -19.82
N GLY A 39 -22.31 -1.84 -20.95
CA GLY A 39 -23.16 -3.02 -21.18
C GLY A 39 -22.40 -4.35 -21.09
N THR A 40 -21.33 -4.50 -21.88
CA THR A 40 -20.66 -5.80 -22.03
C THR A 40 -19.72 -6.15 -20.88
N ARG A 41 -19.36 -5.17 -20.03
CA ARG A 41 -18.34 -5.31 -18.97
C ARG A 41 -16.96 -5.76 -19.48
N LYS A 42 -16.74 -5.80 -20.80
CA LYS A 42 -15.45 -6.11 -21.40
C LYS A 42 -14.46 -4.95 -21.16
N PRO A 43 -13.15 -5.22 -21.12
CA PRO A 43 -12.13 -4.18 -20.99
C PRO A 43 -12.30 -3.10 -22.06
N ALA A 44 -12.32 -1.84 -21.62
CA ALA A 44 -12.44 -0.67 -22.48
C ALA A 44 -11.12 0.11 -22.59
N GLY A 45 -10.00 -0.45 -22.15
CA GLY A 45 -8.67 0.16 -22.27
C GLY A 45 -8.59 1.53 -21.60
N ARG A 46 -8.24 2.56 -22.37
CA ARG A 46 -8.08 3.95 -21.90
C ARG A 46 -9.32 4.82 -22.03
N ASN A 47 -10.46 4.28 -22.47
CA ASN A 47 -11.68 5.05 -22.73
C ASN A 47 -12.32 5.68 -21.47
N CYS A 48 -11.84 5.36 -20.27
CA CYS A 48 -12.30 5.99 -19.02
C CYS A 48 -11.40 7.16 -18.55
N GLN A 49 -10.39 7.58 -19.33
CA GLN A 49 -9.46 8.65 -18.93
C GLN A 49 -10.13 10.01 -18.75
N SER A 50 -11.16 10.31 -19.54
CA SER A 50 -11.97 11.53 -19.42
C SER A 50 -13.01 11.46 -18.29
N SER A 51 -13.26 10.26 -17.75
CA SER A 51 -14.19 10.05 -16.64
C SER A 51 -13.48 10.17 -15.30
N LEU A 52 -14.18 10.66 -14.28
CA LEU A 52 -13.65 10.75 -12.93
C LEU A 52 -13.20 9.37 -12.44
N ARG A 53 -11.90 9.23 -12.18
CA ARG A 53 -11.30 7.99 -11.67
C ARG A 53 -11.59 7.87 -10.18
N PRO A 54 -12.31 6.82 -9.74
CA PRO A 54 -12.53 6.60 -8.31
C PRO A 54 -11.21 6.39 -7.58
N THR A 55 -11.22 6.59 -6.26
CA THR A 55 -10.05 6.35 -5.41
C THR A 55 -9.69 4.86 -5.41
N ALA A 56 -8.40 4.54 -5.58
CA ALA A 56 -7.89 3.16 -5.53
C ALA A 56 -7.37 2.74 -4.16
N ILE A 57 -7.12 3.71 -3.26
CA ILE A 57 -6.49 3.52 -1.94
C ILE A 57 -7.22 4.38 -0.91
N ARG A 58 -7.59 3.81 0.23
CA ARG A 58 -8.20 4.55 1.35
C ARG A 58 -7.57 4.17 2.68
N ALA A 59 -7.77 5.00 3.69
CA ALA A 59 -7.47 4.65 5.08
C ALA A 59 -8.35 3.48 5.53
N CYS A 60 -7.82 2.67 6.43
CA CYS A 60 -8.59 1.67 7.15
C CYS A 60 -9.66 2.35 8.02
N GLN A 61 -10.86 1.75 8.06
CA GLN A 61 -11.98 2.32 8.81
C GLN A 61 -11.83 2.14 10.33
N ASP A 62 -11.08 1.13 10.78
CA ASP A 62 -10.99 0.74 12.20
C ASP A 62 -9.60 1.00 12.80
N ALA A 63 -8.98 2.14 12.49
CA ALA A 63 -7.68 2.52 13.05
C ALA A 63 -7.67 2.65 14.59
N SER A 64 -8.82 3.00 15.19
CA SER A 64 -8.94 3.32 16.61
C SER A 64 -8.87 2.13 17.57
N ASN A 65 -9.04 0.89 17.07
CA ASN A 65 -9.04 -0.32 17.90
C ASN A 65 -7.80 -1.19 17.69
N LEU A 66 -6.79 -0.69 16.98
CA LEU A 66 -5.59 -1.47 16.69
C LEU A 66 -4.55 -1.30 17.82
N PRO A 67 -3.85 -2.38 18.20
CA PRO A 67 -2.78 -2.30 19.19
C PRO A 67 -1.65 -1.40 18.67
N ALA A 68 -0.89 -0.78 19.57
CA ALA A 68 0.31 -0.04 19.16
C ALA A 68 1.24 -0.95 18.35
N CYS A 69 1.81 -0.44 17.26
CA CYS A 69 2.78 -1.22 16.50
C CYS A 69 4.01 -1.49 17.36
N PRO A 70 4.56 -2.71 17.32
CA PRO A 70 5.85 -2.97 17.95
C PRO A 70 6.89 -2.12 17.22
N THR A 71 7.27 -1.01 17.81
CA THR A 71 8.45 -0.27 17.39
C THR A 71 9.63 -1.22 17.55
N LYS A 72 10.34 -1.50 16.46
CA LYS A 72 11.73 -1.93 16.57
C LYS A 72 12.43 -0.81 17.31
N LEU A 73 12.54 -0.94 18.63
CA LEU A 73 13.32 -0.06 19.46
C LEU A 73 14.75 -0.16 18.91
N SER A 74 15.19 0.87 18.18
CA SER A 74 16.62 1.13 18.13
C SER A 74 17.00 1.57 19.54
N THR A 75 17.26 0.60 20.39
CA THR A 75 18.01 0.82 21.62
C THR A 75 19.44 1.12 21.18
N GLY A 76 19.72 2.40 20.94
CA GLY A 76 21.07 2.88 21.14
C GLY A 76 21.39 2.76 22.62
N GLY A 77 22.25 1.80 22.96
CA GLY A 77 22.92 1.69 24.27
C GLY A 77 22.25 0.74 25.26
N GLY A 78 22.86 -0.42 25.49
CA GLY A 78 22.57 -1.23 26.68
C GLY A 78 22.71 -2.75 26.57
N ASP A 79 23.69 -3.28 25.84
CA ASP A 79 24.10 -4.69 26.00
C ASP A 79 24.92 -4.83 27.29
N ILE A 80 24.27 -5.04 28.44
CA ILE A 80 24.95 -5.67 29.59
C ILE A 80 24.79 -7.18 29.47
N ILE A 81 25.61 -7.80 28.61
CA ILE A 81 25.90 -9.23 28.74
C ILE A 81 27.05 -9.36 29.74
N ALA A 82 26.71 -9.87 30.92
CA ALA A 82 27.66 -10.32 31.90
C ALA A 82 28.64 -11.34 31.28
N ALA A 83 29.92 -11.09 31.57
CA ALA A 83 31.14 -11.86 31.27
C ALA A 83 31.01 -13.29 30.73
N LEU A 84 31.64 -13.51 29.57
CA LEU A 84 32.42 -14.71 29.23
C LEU A 84 33.69 -14.23 28.50
N PRO A 85 34.92 -14.49 29.01
CA PRO A 85 36.13 -14.10 28.31
C PRO A 85 36.38 -15.06 27.13
N ASN A 86 36.77 -14.49 26.00
CA ASN A 86 37.16 -15.16 24.75
C ASN A 86 36.03 -15.77 23.91
N ALA A 87 35.39 -14.92 23.10
CA ALA A 87 34.95 -15.31 21.76
C ALA A 87 35.41 -14.24 20.77
N LEU A 88 36.26 -14.63 19.83
CA LEU A 88 36.80 -13.78 18.76
C LEU A 88 35.64 -13.25 17.91
N ILE A 89 35.34 -11.96 18.01
CA ILE A 89 34.38 -11.29 17.15
C ILE A 89 35.04 -11.12 15.77
N ALA A 90 34.94 -12.16 14.94
CA ALA A 90 35.12 -12.01 13.51
C ALA A 90 33.88 -11.29 12.97
N SER A 91 33.96 -9.95 12.88
CA SER A 91 33.02 -9.14 12.14
C SER A 91 33.06 -9.54 10.66
N LYS A 92 32.28 -10.54 10.28
CA LYS A 92 31.86 -10.73 8.89
C LYS A 92 30.44 -10.21 8.78
N PRO A 93 30.20 -9.09 8.07
CA PRO A 93 28.84 -8.70 7.74
C PRO A 93 28.26 -9.80 6.85
N PHE A 94 27.27 -10.53 7.37
CA PHE A 94 26.44 -11.38 6.53
C PHE A 94 25.83 -10.50 5.44
N PRO A 95 26.13 -10.72 4.15
CA PRO A 95 25.42 -10.03 3.11
C PRO A 95 24.08 -10.75 2.96
N ILE A 96 23.08 -10.29 3.70
CA ILE A 96 21.68 -10.64 3.41
C ILE A 96 21.28 -9.88 2.13
N LYS A 97 21.85 -10.29 0.99
CA LYS A 97 21.37 -9.91 -0.34
C LYS A 97 20.04 -10.61 -0.56
N GLY A 98 18.99 -10.03 0.00
CA GLY A 98 17.63 -10.55 -0.08
C GLY A 98 16.55 -9.61 0.47
N LEU A 99 16.92 -8.49 1.12
CA LEU A 99 15.96 -7.54 1.70
C LEU A 99 15.96 -6.15 1.04
N GLU A 100 16.73 -5.96 -0.02
CA GLU A 100 16.87 -4.66 -0.71
C GLU A 100 16.10 -4.54 -2.04
N ASN A 101 15.21 -5.49 -2.32
CA ASN A 101 14.25 -5.43 -3.41
C ASN A 101 12.82 -5.05 -2.95
N TRP A 102 12.60 -4.84 -1.64
CA TRP A 102 11.40 -4.17 -1.12
C TRP A 102 11.58 -2.65 -1.06
N ARG A 103 12.14 -2.04 -2.12
CA ARG A 103 12.12 -0.58 -2.33
C ARG A 103 10.70 -0.03 -2.62
N GLY A 104 9.65 -0.85 -2.49
CA GLY A 104 8.28 -0.47 -2.82
C GLY A 104 7.56 0.41 -1.79
N TRP A 105 8.03 0.50 -0.55
CA TRP A 105 7.35 1.30 0.49
C TRP A 105 7.85 2.75 0.57
N LYS A 106 9.09 3.02 0.11
CA LYS A 106 9.61 4.39 -0.08
C LYS A 106 9.32 4.96 -1.47
N LEU A 107 8.76 4.18 -2.40
CA LEU A 107 8.51 4.65 -3.76
C LEU A 107 7.27 5.53 -3.89
N TYR A 108 6.42 5.55 -2.87
CA TYR A 108 5.16 6.28 -2.89
C TYR A 108 4.99 7.01 -1.56
N ASP A 109 5.52 8.23 -1.51
CA ASP A 109 5.34 9.13 -0.38
C ASP A 109 3.88 9.63 -0.43
N TRP A 110 2.96 8.88 0.17
CA TRP A 110 1.52 9.16 0.10
C TRP A 110 1.13 10.23 1.12
N ILE A 111 0.44 11.28 0.66
CA ILE A 111 -0.13 12.31 1.52
C ILE A 111 -1.64 12.13 1.52
N SER A 112 -2.25 12.09 2.70
CA SER A 112 -3.70 12.24 2.85
C SER A 112 -4.07 13.72 2.83
N ASP A 113 -5.07 14.09 2.03
CA ASP A 113 -5.72 15.38 2.22
C ASP A 113 -6.70 15.35 3.41
N SER A 114 -7.25 16.52 3.74
CA SER A 114 -8.25 16.69 4.82
C SER A 114 -9.54 15.90 4.57
N SER A 115 -9.75 15.38 3.35
CA SER A 115 -10.88 14.50 3.01
C SER A 115 -10.54 13.01 3.08
N GLY A 116 -9.33 12.65 3.55
CA GLY A 116 -8.88 11.26 3.66
C GLY A 116 -8.55 10.62 2.32
N HIS A 117 -8.41 11.42 1.26
CA HIS A 117 -8.01 10.95 -0.05
C HIS A 117 -6.47 10.91 -0.14
N PHE A 118 -5.94 9.74 -0.48
CA PHE A 118 -4.50 9.53 -0.57
C PHE A 118 -4.01 9.83 -1.99
N ARG A 119 -3.11 10.80 -2.10
CA ARG A 119 -2.40 11.12 -3.36
C ARG A 119 -0.91 10.83 -3.22
N ARG A 120 -0.27 10.48 -4.34
CA ARG A 120 1.20 10.38 -4.39
C ARG A 120 1.76 11.79 -4.32
N ARG A 121 2.72 12.03 -3.44
CA ARG A 121 3.66 13.14 -3.57
C ARG A 121 4.56 12.80 -4.77
N PHE A 122 4.52 13.65 -5.79
CA PHE A 122 5.48 13.60 -6.90
C PHE A 122 6.74 14.34 -6.49
#